data_AF-A0A2T5GRW4-F1
#
_entry.id   AF-A0A2T5GRW4-F1
#
_cell.length_a   1.000
_cell.length_b   1.000
_cell.length_c   1.000
_cell.angle_alpha   90.00
_cell.angle_beta   90.00
_cell.angle_gamma   90.00
#
_symmetry.space_group_name_H-M   'P 1'
#
loop_
_entity.id
_entity.type
_entity.pdbx_description
1 polymer ?
#
loop_
_entity_poly.entity_id
_entity_poly.type
_entity_poly.pdbx_seq_one_letter_code
_entity_poly.pdbx_strand_id
1 'polypeptide(L)'
;MSRVRCCRGRPRAWFVLRPDQAAQWGLIEAAAEAARARGVAETFLWALPQVMRDGFVHFDTMGDEAVDAFDDVLFPLELGREAEVAPGFSTAILTSAGGREARNAGWAEARTSYDVGPGLRSEADIGVLLAFFRARMGAARGFRLRDPFDFAAAGEVVGVGDGVARRFALVKCYGAAERRITRPVAGSVVVAVDGIATSAFSVEAGGWVVLDVAPAAGAVVTAGFTFDVPVRFAEDRLSVARATFLAGVAASVPLIEVREG
;
A
#
# COMPACT_ATOMS: atom_id res chain seq x y z
N MET A 1 -41.55 -11.66 12.83
CA MET A 1 -42.96 -11.26 12.62
C MET A 1 -42.95 -9.98 11.79
N SER A 2 -43.38 -10.08 10.54
CA SER A 2 -43.20 -9.08 9.49
C SER A 2 -43.96 -7.78 9.74
N ARG A 3 -43.31 -6.64 9.47
CA ARG A 3 -44.00 -5.38 9.15
C ARG A 3 -43.55 -4.93 7.77
N VAL A 4 -44.43 -5.18 6.79
CA VAL A 4 -44.39 -4.57 5.47
C VAL A 4 -44.90 -3.14 5.61
N ARG A 5 -44.07 -2.14 5.32
CA ARG A 5 -44.54 -0.78 5.04
C ARG A 5 -44.25 -0.44 3.60
N CYS A 6 -45.32 -0.27 2.83
CA CYS A 6 -45.32 0.37 1.53
C CYS A 6 -45.20 1.89 1.77
N CYS A 7 -44.02 2.46 1.50
CA CYS A 7 -43.85 3.91 1.37
C CYS A 7 -43.66 4.26 -0.10
N ARG A 8 -44.45 5.24 -0.57
CA ARG A 8 -44.45 5.78 -1.91
C ARG A 8 -43.07 6.37 -2.26
N GLY A 9 -42.44 5.78 -3.28
CA GLY A 9 -41.18 6.25 -3.86
C GLY A 9 -40.49 5.04 -4.50
N ARG A 10 -40.73 4.81 -5.79
CA ARG A 10 -40.41 3.56 -6.51
C ARG A 10 -39.02 2.98 -6.15
N PRO A 11 -38.92 1.82 -5.48
CA PRO A 11 -37.68 1.06 -5.49
C PRO A 11 -37.53 0.44 -6.88
N ARG A 12 -36.47 0.82 -7.62
CA ARG A 12 -36.08 0.11 -8.84
C ARG A 12 -35.42 -1.20 -8.40
N ALA A 13 -36.16 -2.30 -8.42
CA ALA A 13 -35.57 -3.62 -8.22
C ALA A 13 -34.74 -3.99 -9.46
N TRP A 14 -33.44 -4.18 -9.28
CA TRP A 14 -32.54 -4.69 -10.30
C TRP A 14 -32.10 -6.10 -9.89
N PHE A 15 -32.33 -7.11 -10.74
CA PHE A 15 -31.88 -8.47 -10.45
C PHE A 15 -31.47 -9.20 -11.72
N VAL A 16 -30.49 -10.10 -11.60
CA VAL A 16 -29.98 -10.95 -12.69
C VAL A 16 -30.76 -12.27 -12.70
N LEU A 17 -31.71 -12.40 -13.62
CA LEU A 17 -32.61 -13.57 -13.63
C LEU A 17 -31.89 -14.87 -13.99
N ARG A 18 -31.02 -14.84 -15.00
CA ARG A 18 -30.39 -16.05 -15.57
C ARG A 18 -28.87 -16.09 -15.33
N PRO A 19 -28.24 -17.26 -15.15
CA PRO A 19 -26.80 -17.37 -14.89
C PRO A 19 -25.92 -16.81 -16.01
N ASP A 20 -26.35 -16.93 -17.26
CA ASP A 20 -25.67 -16.37 -18.45
C ASP A 20 -25.64 -14.83 -18.47
N GLN A 21 -26.39 -14.20 -17.56
CA GLN A 21 -26.48 -12.76 -17.41
C GLN A 21 -25.66 -12.23 -16.23
N ALA A 22 -24.83 -13.06 -15.57
CA ALA A 22 -24.05 -12.69 -14.39
C ALA A 22 -23.22 -11.39 -14.58
N ALA A 23 -22.77 -11.09 -15.80
CA ALA A 23 -22.07 -9.83 -16.11
C ALA A 23 -22.90 -8.56 -15.80
N GLN A 24 -24.23 -8.66 -15.71
CA GLN A 24 -25.10 -7.54 -15.38
C GLN A 24 -24.95 -7.07 -13.93
N TRP A 25 -24.38 -7.89 -13.03
CA TRP A 25 -24.15 -7.49 -11.65
C TRP A 25 -23.31 -6.20 -11.54
N GLY A 26 -22.26 -6.06 -12.35
CA GLY A 26 -21.45 -4.83 -12.37
C GLY A 26 -22.22 -3.59 -12.81
N LEU A 27 -23.20 -3.74 -13.71
CA LEU A 27 -24.08 -2.64 -14.12
C LEU A 27 -25.07 -2.26 -13.01
N ILE A 28 -25.54 -3.25 -12.26
CA ILE A 28 -26.43 -3.05 -11.11
C ILE A 28 -25.69 -2.34 -9.98
N GLU A 29 -24.44 -2.73 -9.71
CA GLU A 29 -23.56 -2.09 -8.75
C GLU A 29 -23.26 -0.64 -9.13
N ALA A 30 -22.83 -0.38 -10.37
CA ALA A 30 -22.59 0.97 -10.87
C ALA A 30 -23.85 1.85 -10.82
N ALA A 31 -25.04 1.28 -11.10
CA ALA A 31 -26.30 1.99 -10.97
C ALA A 31 -26.66 2.31 -9.51
N ALA A 32 -26.33 1.41 -8.58
CA ALA A 32 -26.52 1.60 -7.15
C ALA A 32 -25.60 2.68 -6.57
N GLU A 33 -24.35 2.70 -7.01
CA GLU A 33 -23.38 3.76 -6.68
C GLU A 33 -23.81 5.11 -7.25
N ALA A 34 -24.22 5.16 -8.51
CA ALA A 34 -24.73 6.39 -9.13
C ALA A 34 -26.02 6.90 -8.48
N ALA A 35 -26.87 6.02 -7.94
CA ALA A 35 -28.03 6.39 -7.13
C ALA A 35 -27.59 6.99 -5.77
N ARG A 36 -26.65 6.33 -5.07
CA ARG A 36 -26.10 6.84 -3.80
C ARG A 36 -25.42 8.19 -3.96
N ALA A 37 -24.59 8.37 -5.00
CA ALA A 37 -23.95 9.65 -5.32
C ALA A 37 -24.94 10.80 -5.57
N ARG A 38 -26.18 10.49 -5.96
CA ARG A 38 -27.27 11.44 -6.13
C ARG A 38 -28.10 11.68 -4.87
N GLY A 39 -27.68 11.14 -3.72
CA GLY A 39 -28.34 11.32 -2.43
C GLY A 39 -29.55 10.41 -2.21
N VAL A 40 -29.64 9.27 -2.92
CA VAL A 40 -30.65 8.25 -2.61
C VAL A 40 -30.33 7.68 -1.23
N ALA A 41 -31.26 7.83 -0.28
CA ALA A 41 -31.06 7.48 1.12
C ALA A 41 -30.64 6.02 1.32
N GLU A 42 -31.23 5.10 0.55
CA GLU A 42 -30.91 3.68 0.62
C GLU A 42 -31.06 3.02 -0.75
N THR A 43 -30.11 2.15 -1.10
CA THR A 43 -30.21 1.27 -2.27
C THR A 43 -30.17 -0.17 -1.79
N PHE A 44 -31.16 -0.97 -2.18
CA PHE A 44 -31.26 -2.37 -1.78
C PHE A 44 -31.03 -3.31 -2.95
N LEU A 45 -30.14 -4.28 -2.77
CA LEU A 45 -30.03 -5.43 -3.65
C LEU A 45 -30.78 -6.62 -3.03
N TRP A 46 -31.96 -6.94 -3.56
CA TRP A 46 -32.79 -8.02 -3.02
C TRP A 46 -32.82 -9.23 -3.95
N ALA A 47 -31.69 -9.95 -4.01
CA ALA A 47 -31.48 -11.07 -4.93
C ALA A 47 -30.48 -12.11 -4.39
N LEU A 48 -30.55 -12.41 -3.09
CA LEU A 48 -29.59 -13.29 -2.39
C LEU A 48 -29.39 -14.65 -3.08
N PRO A 49 -30.42 -15.36 -3.59
CA PRO A 49 -30.21 -16.61 -4.31
C PRO A 49 -29.35 -16.44 -5.58
N GLN A 50 -29.54 -15.36 -6.33
CA GLN A 50 -28.82 -15.09 -7.57
C GLN A 50 -27.39 -14.58 -7.29
N VAL A 51 -27.22 -13.78 -6.22
CA VAL A 51 -25.90 -13.34 -5.75
C VAL A 51 -25.03 -14.55 -5.39
N MET A 52 -25.58 -15.51 -4.63
CA MET A 52 -24.86 -16.73 -4.26
C MET A 52 -24.57 -17.64 -5.46
N ARG A 53 -25.53 -17.76 -6.40
CA ARG A 53 -25.36 -18.54 -7.64
C ARG A 53 -24.24 -18.00 -8.52
N ASP A 54 -24.18 -16.67 -8.65
CA ASP A 54 -23.30 -16.00 -9.60
C ASP A 54 -21.96 -15.55 -8.96
N GLY A 55 -21.79 -15.74 -7.65
CA GLY A 55 -20.58 -15.36 -6.93
C GLY A 55 -20.36 -13.84 -6.85
N PHE A 56 -21.45 -13.04 -6.87
CA PHE A 56 -21.34 -11.60 -6.76
C PHE A 56 -20.91 -11.19 -5.34
N VAL A 57 -19.88 -10.36 -5.23
CA VAL A 57 -19.36 -9.82 -3.96
C VAL A 57 -19.36 -8.30 -4.06
N HIS A 58 -20.00 -7.64 -3.10
CA HIS A 58 -19.99 -6.18 -2.96
C HIS A 58 -19.31 -5.81 -1.65
N PHE A 59 -18.38 -4.86 -1.70
CA PHE A 59 -17.78 -4.26 -0.52
C PHE A 59 -18.43 -2.89 -0.30
N ASP A 60 -19.11 -2.71 0.82
CA ASP A 60 -19.64 -1.40 1.20
C ASP A 60 -18.51 -0.55 1.76
N THR A 61 -17.96 0.34 0.94
CA THR A 61 -16.86 1.25 1.29
C THR A 61 -17.34 2.60 1.83
N MET A 62 -18.65 2.84 1.97
CA MET A 62 -19.20 4.15 2.32
C MET A 62 -19.96 4.16 3.66
N GLY A 63 -19.27 3.74 4.70
CA GLY A 63 -19.65 3.89 6.11
C GLY A 63 -18.44 4.06 7.04
N ASP A 64 -17.27 3.61 6.58
CA ASP A 64 -15.99 4.08 7.07
C ASP A 64 -15.77 5.46 6.45
N GLU A 65 -15.86 6.55 7.23
CA GLU A 65 -15.05 7.74 6.93
C GLU A 65 -13.68 7.19 6.55
N ALA A 66 -13.18 7.47 5.33
CA ALA A 66 -11.94 6.92 4.82
C ALA A 66 -10.91 7.00 5.95
N VAL A 67 -10.71 5.88 6.66
CA VAL A 67 -9.79 5.84 7.77
C VAL A 67 -8.51 6.13 7.04
N ASP A 68 -7.91 7.28 7.33
CA ASP A 68 -6.64 7.65 6.72
C ASP A 68 -5.67 6.54 7.15
N ALA A 69 -5.55 5.54 6.27
CA ALA A 69 -4.96 4.24 6.57
C ALA A 69 -3.45 4.37 6.64
N PHE A 70 -2.95 5.60 6.53
CA PHE A 70 -1.57 5.97 6.61
C PHE A 70 -1.43 7.29 7.33
N ASP A 71 -0.60 7.30 8.36
CA ASP A 71 -0.16 8.53 8.98
C ASP A 71 1.23 8.89 8.50
N ASP A 72 1.39 10.14 8.02
CA ASP A 72 2.65 10.61 7.45
C ASP A 72 3.69 10.99 8.51
N VAL A 73 4.01 10.03 9.37
CA VAL A 73 4.96 10.13 10.48
C VAL A 73 6.02 9.05 10.38
N LEU A 74 7.26 9.38 10.78
CA LEU A 74 8.36 8.43 10.82
C LEU A 74 8.28 7.57 12.08
N PHE A 75 8.66 6.30 11.97
CA PHE A 75 8.88 5.43 13.11
C PHE A 75 9.86 6.10 14.10
N PRO A 76 9.49 6.23 15.39
CA PRO A 76 10.14 7.17 16.29
C PRO A 76 11.47 6.68 16.87
N LEU A 77 11.82 5.42 16.64
CA LEU A 77 13.02 4.80 17.21
C LEU A 77 14.03 4.48 16.11
N GLU A 78 15.31 4.66 16.44
CA GLU A 78 16.37 4.21 15.56
C GLU A 78 16.35 2.68 15.49
N LEU A 79 16.34 2.14 14.27
CA LEU A 79 16.51 0.72 14.09
C LEU A 79 17.92 0.32 14.53
N GLY A 80 17.99 -0.57 15.50
CA GLY A 80 19.25 -1.15 15.94
C GLY A 80 19.93 -1.91 14.81
N ARG A 81 21.24 -2.16 14.93
CA ARG A 81 21.98 -3.04 14.00
C ARG A 81 21.41 -4.45 13.92
N GLU A 82 20.61 -4.83 14.91
CA GLU A 82 19.97 -6.13 15.05
C GLU A 82 18.55 -6.16 14.46
N ALA A 83 18.07 -5.06 13.85
CA ALA A 83 16.80 -5.08 13.14
C ALA A 83 16.85 -6.10 11.99
N GLU A 84 15.83 -6.95 11.93
CA GLU A 84 15.71 -7.94 10.87
C GLU A 84 14.92 -7.34 9.69
N VAL A 85 15.41 -7.57 8.47
CA VAL A 85 14.75 -7.16 7.23
C VAL A 85 14.64 -8.36 6.32
N ALA A 86 13.41 -8.73 5.96
CA ALA A 86 13.12 -9.93 5.19
C ALA A 86 12.19 -9.63 4.00
N PRO A 87 12.75 -9.41 2.80
CA PRO A 87 11.97 -9.35 1.56
C PRO A 87 11.41 -10.73 1.19
N GLY A 88 10.11 -10.82 0.89
CA GLY A 88 9.44 -12.07 0.52
C GLY A 88 8.61 -11.97 -0.74
N PHE A 89 8.51 -13.08 -1.47
CA PHE A 89 7.58 -13.26 -2.59
C PHE A 89 6.50 -14.28 -2.24
N SER A 90 5.32 -14.13 -2.86
CA SER A 90 4.29 -15.16 -2.82
C SER A 90 4.40 -16.00 -4.08
N THR A 91 4.90 -17.24 -3.97
CA THR A 91 5.01 -18.17 -5.12
C THR A 91 4.39 -19.52 -4.78
N ALA A 92 3.39 -19.94 -5.55
CA ALA A 92 2.83 -21.27 -5.44
C ALA A 92 3.62 -22.27 -6.31
N ILE A 93 4.10 -23.34 -5.69
CA ILE A 93 4.89 -24.38 -6.35
C ILE A 93 4.03 -25.66 -6.43
N LEU A 94 3.83 -26.15 -7.65
CA LEU A 94 3.07 -27.36 -7.94
C LEU A 94 4.00 -28.42 -8.53
N THR A 95 4.15 -29.54 -7.83
CA THR A 95 4.96 -30.68 -8.29
C THR A 95 4.05 -31.79 -8.80
N SER A 96 4.21 -32.16 -10.06
CA SER A 96 3.51 -33.30 -10.66
C SER A 96 4.07 -34.65 -10.16
N ALA A 97 3.29 -35.72 -10.28
CA ALA A 97 3.71 -37.07 -9.92
C ALA A 97 4.98 -37.56 -10.66
N GLY A 98 5.29 -36.96 -11.82
CA GLY A 98 6.52 -37.23 -12.57
C GLY A 98 7.71 -36.33 -12.20
N GLY A 99 7.62 -35.56 -11.11
CA GLY A 99 8.69 -34.69 -10.62
C GLY A 99 8.85 -33.35 -11.34
N ARG A 100 8.00 -33.03 -12.32
CA ARG A 100 7.99 -31.70 -12.96
C ARG A 100 7.35 -30.67 -12.06
N GLU A 101 7.94 -29.48 -12.01
CA GLU A 101 7.50 -28.34 -11.20
C GLU A 101 6.91 -27.23 -12.07
N ALA A 102 5.75 -26.69 -11.65
CA ALA A 102 5.19 -25.44 -12.14
C ALA A 102 5.22 -24.39 -11.02
N ARG A 103 5.61 -23.16 -11.36
CA ARG A 103 5.75 -22.05 -10.41
C ARG A 103 4.84 -20.90 -10.84
N ASN A 104 3.93 -20.51 -9.95
CA ASN A 104 3.01 -19.41 -10.17
C ASN A 104 3.34 -18.28 -9.17
N ALA A 105 3.93 -17.20 -9.67
CA ALA A 105 4.19 -16.00 -8.88
C ALA A 105 2.89 -15.24 -8.63
N GLY A 106 2.50 -15.13 -7.36
CA GLY A 106 1.32 -14.37 -6.92
C GLY A 106 1.59 -12.88 -6.77
N TRP A 107 2.85 -12.47 -6.54
CA TRP A 107 3.26 -11.07 -6.50
C TRP A 107 4.38 -10.80 -7.50
N ALA A 108 4.28 -9.69 -8.24
CA ALA A 108 5.31 -9.24 -9.17
C ALA A 108 6.54 -8.66 -8.43
N GLU A 109 6.30 -7.95 -7.34
CA GLU A 109 7.35 -7.36 -6.50
C GLU A 109 7.46 -8.12 -5.17
N ALA A 110 8.60 -7.99 -4.50
CA ALA A 110 8.74 -8.45 -3.13
C ALA A 110 7.85 -7.61 -2.20
N ARG A 111 7.54 -8.15 -1.03
CA ARG A 111 6.97 -7.42 0.09
C ARG A 111 7.90 -7.63 1.28
N THR A 112 8.35 -6.55 1.89
CA THR A 112 9.32 -6.64 2.98
C THR A 112 8.62 -6.68 4.34
N SER A 113 9.04 -7.61 5.18
CA SER A 113 8.75 -7.63 6.62
C SER A 113 9.96 -7.20 7.41
N TYR A 114 9.72 -6.56 8.54
CA TYR A 114 10.75 -6.05 9.44
C TYR A 114 10.51 -6.57 10.86
N ASP A 115 11.55 -6.89 11.62
CA ASP A 115 11.46 -6.95 13.08
C ASP A 115 12.34 -5.86 13.68
N VAL A 116 11.69 -4.86 14.28
CA VAL A 116 12.36 -3.69 14.86
C VAL A 116 12.58 -3.82 16.36
N GLY A 117 12.09 -4.89 16.96
CA GLY A 117 12.12 -5.11 18.40
C GLY A 117 13.52 -5.29 19.01
N PRO A 118 14.50 -5.94 18.34
CA PRO A 118 15.89 -5.97 18.78
C PRO A 118 16.54 -4.57 18.91
N GLY A 119 15.96 -3.54 18.29
CA GLY A 119 16.43 -2.16 18.40
C GLY A 119 16.07 -1.44 19.71
N LEU A 120 15.23 -2.01 20.58
CA LEU A 120 14.79 -1.39 21.83
C LEU A 120 15.90 -1.42 22.87
N ARG A 121 16.36 -0.25 23.34
CA ARG A 121 17.54 -0.12 24.21
C ARG A 121 17.21 0.33 25.63
N SER A 122 15.97 0.77 25.89
CA SER A 122 15.58 1.30 27.19
C SER A 122 14.09 1.17 27.51
N GLU A 123 13.72 1.35 28.79
CA GLU A 123 12.32 1.47 29.21
C GLU A 123 11.64 2.71 28.59
N ALA A 124 12.41 3.77 28.29
CA ALA A 124 11.92 4.94 27.59
C ALA A 124 11.51 4.60 26.14
N ASP A 125 12.30 3.78 25.44
CA ASP A 125 11.96 3.31 24.07
C ASP A 125 10.68 2.48 24.08
N ILE A 126 10.49 1.64 25.10
CA ILE A 126 9.25 0.88 25.29
C ILE A 126 8.06 1.83 25.46
N GLY A 127 8.20 2.89 26.26
CA GLY A 127 7.17 3.91 26.44
C GLY A 127 6.81 4.61 25.13
N VAL A 128 7.81 5.02 24.35
CA VAL A 128 7.65 5.63 23.02
C VAL A 128 6.95 4.67 22.06
N LEU A 129 7.37 3.40 22.00
CA LEU A 129 6.78 2.39 21.14
C LEU A 129 5.30 2.14 21.50
N LEU A 130 4.98 1.99 22.78
CA LEU A 130 3.59 1.77 23.23
C LEU A 130 2.70 2.97 22.91
N ALA A 131 3.22 4.19 23.05
CA ALA A 131 2.50 5.40 22.67
C ALA A 131 2.25 5.44 21.15
N PHE A 132 3.27 5.15 20.36
CA PHE A 132 3.19 5.12 18.90
C PHE A 132 2.21 4.03 18.41
N PHE A 133 2.28 2.82 18.97
CA PHE A 133 1.37 1.72 18.65
C PHE A 133 -0.10 2.08 18.89
N ARG A 134 -0.41 2.72 20.02
CA ARG A 134 -1.77 3.19 20.34
C ARG A 134 -2.24 4.27 19.38
N ALA A 135 -1.36 5.22 19.04
CA ALA A 135 -1.67 6.27 18.09
C ALA A 135 -2.00 5.72 16.69
N ARG A 136 -1.41 4.58 16.29
CA ARG A 136 -1.66 3.92 14.99
C ARG A 136 -2.77 2.88 15.02
N MET A 137 -3.39 2.67 16.18
CA MET A 137 -4.48 1.69 16.35
C MET A 137 -4.07 0.28 15.88
N GLY A 138 -2.87 -0.17 16.26
CA GLY A 138 -2.37 -1.49 15.86
C GLY A 138 -2.06 -1.57 14.38
N ALA A 139 -2.62 -2.57 13.69
CA ALA A 139 -2.42 -2.79 12.27
C ALA A 139 -3.27 -1.87 11.37
N ALA A 140 -4.16 -1.04 11.95
CA ALA A 140 -5.12 -0.26 11.18
C ALA A 140 -4.50 0.92 10.41
N ARG A 141 -3.43 1.55 10.93
CA ARG A 141 -2.80 2.72 10.30
C ARG A 141 -1.32 2.49 10.03
N GLY A 142 -0.92 2.73 8.79
CA GLY A 142 0.46 2.70 8.34
C GLY A 142 1.23 3.96 8.74
N PHE A 143 2.55 3.90 8.58
CA PHE A 143 3.50 4.96 8.86
C PHE A 143 4.79 4.74 8.07
N ARG A 144 5.70 5.71 8.10
CA ARG A 144 6.99 5.63 7.41
C ARG A 144 8.01 4.88 8.25
N LEU A 145 8.76 3.98 7.62
CA LEU A 145 9.93 3.33 8.20
C LEU A 145 11.15 3.59 7.32
N ARG A 146 12.24 4.08 7.89
CA ARG A 146 13.51 4.13 7.17
C ARG A 146 14.18 2.76 7.22
N ASP A 147 14.25 2.08 6.09
CA ASP A 147 14.95 0.81 5.96
C ASP A 147 16.47 1.03 6.22
N PRO A 148 17.11 0.26 7.11
CA PRO A 148 18.52 0.50 7.44
C PRO A 148 19.48 0.00 6.34
N PHE A 149 19.03 -0.90 5.46
CA PHE A 149 19.84 -1.48 4.40
C PHE A 149 19.50 -0.90 3.02
N ASP A 150 18.28 -0.40 2.85
CA ASP A 150 17.74 -0.04 1.54
C ASP A 150 16.90 1.24 1.55
N PHE A 151 17.54 2.39 1.81
CA PHE A 151 16.86 3.69 1.92
C PHE A 151 17.29 4.76 0.90
N ALA A 152 18.21 4.42 -0.01
CA ALA A 152 18.78 5.38 -0.95
C ALA A 152 18.84 4.80 -2.36
N ALA A 153 18.67 5.68 -3.35
CA ALA A 153 18.83 5.38 -4.76
C ALA A 153 19.70 6.47 -5.40
N ALA A 154 20.58 6.10 -6.33
CA ALA A 154 21.61 7.00 -6.85
C ALA A 154 21.63 7.00 -8.37
N GLY A 155 20.97 7.99 -8.98
CA GLY A 155 20.98 8.16 -10.43
C GLY A 155 20.15 7.12 -11.18
N GLU A 156 19.05 6.65 -10.58
CA GLU A 156 18.09 5.75 -11.21
C GLU A 156 17.51 6.40 -12.47
N VAL A 157 17.41 5.65 -13.56
CA VAL A 157 16.71 6.12 -14.76
C VAL A 157 15.21 6.08 -14.49
N VAL A 158 14.57 7.25 -14.43
CA VAL A 158 13.14 7.38 -14.13
C VAL A 158 12.29 7.64 -15.38
N GLY A 159 12.94 7.86 -16.52
CA GLY A 159 12.27 7.94 -17.81
C GLY A 159 13.15 8.47 -18.94
N VAL A 160 12.57 8.51 -20.13
CA VAL A 160 13.16 9.10 -21.33
C VAL A 160 12.19 10.15 -21.85
N GLY A 161 12.71 11.32 -22.20
CA GLY A 161 11.95 12.40 -22.80
C GLY A 161 11.35 12.01 -24.13
N ASP A 162 10.12 12.48 -24.35
CA ASP A 162 9.38 12.40 -25.62
C ASP A 162 9.05 13.80 -26.16
N GLY A 163 9.53 14.87 -25.49
CA GLY A 163 9.19 16.27 -25.78
C GLY A 163 7.86 16.75 -25.20
N VAL A 164 7.11 15.89 -24.49
CA VAL A 164 5.76 16.20 -23.99
C VAL A 164 5.61 15.90 -22.49
N ALA A 165 6.00 14.70 -22.06
CA ALA A 165 5.91 14.24 -20.69
C ALA A 165 6.85 15.03 -19.78
N ARG A 166 6.32 15.41 -18.60
CA ARG A 166 7.06 16.16 -17.57
C ARG A 166 7.08 15.45 -16.23
N ARG A 167 6.22 14.45 -16.07
CA ARG A 167 5.96 13.75 -14.81
C ARG A 167 6.59 12.37 -14.88
N PHE A 168 7.51 12.10 -13.97
CA PHE A 168 8.27 10.85 -13.90
C PHE A 168 8.13 10.25 -12.49
N ALA A 169 7.87 8.95 -12.43
CA ALA A 169 7.76 8.22 -11.17
C ALA A 169 9.17 7.97 -10.60
N LEU A 170 9.38 8.24 -9.31
CA LEU A 170 10.57 7.74 -8.63
C LEU A 170 10.50 6.22 -8.56
N VAL A 171 11.52 5.57 -9.09
CA VAL A 171 11.68 4.12 -9.06
C VAL A 171 13.07 3.78 -8.55
N LYS A 172 13.19 2.60 -7.95
CA LYS A 172 14.47 2.00 -7.62
C LYS A 172 14.62 0.68 -8.36
N CYS A 173 15.73 0.50 -9.06
CA CYS A 173 15.98 -0.69 -9.85
C CYS A 173 16.81 -1.72 -9.08
N TYR A 174 16.34 -2.97 -9.07
CA TYR A 174 17.06 -4.14 -8.57
C TYR A 174 17.32 -5.09 -9.74
N GLY A 175 18.35 -4.78 -10.53
CA GLY A 175 18.58 -5.46 -11.80
C GLY A 175 17.46 -5.16 -12.79
N ALA A 176 16.72 -6.18 -13.22
CA ALA A 176 15.58 -6.03 -14.13
C ALA A 176 14.25 -5.72 -13.44
N ALA A 177 14.21 -5.75 -12.10
CA ALA A 177 13.01 -5.42 -11.34
C ALA A 177 13.01 -3.93 -10.99
N GLU A 178 11.86 -3.27 -11.17
CA GLU A 178 11.66 -1.88 -10.78
C GLU A 178 10.68 -1.83 -9.62
N ARG A 179 11.00 -1.01 -8.60
CA ARG A 179 10.12 -0.76 -7.44
C ARG A 179 9.69 0.69 -7.43
N ARG A 180 8.39 0.94 -7.32
CA ARG A 180 7.85 2.29 -7.15
C ARG A 180 8.18 2.86 -5.78
N ILE A 181 8.70 4.09 -5.75
CA ILE A 181 9.04 4.79 -4.51
C ILE A 181 8.07 5.94 -4.27
N THR A 182 7.14 5.76 -3.34
CA THR A 182 6.04 6.71 -3.07
C THR A 182 6.34 7.72 -1.98
N ARG A 183 7.31 7.44 -1.10
CA ARG A 183 7.65 8.24 0.08
C ARG A 183 9.11 8.72 0.05
N PRO A 184 9.52 9.56 -0.91
CA PRO A 184 10.85 10.18 -0.88
C PRO A 184 10.98 11.10 0.34
N VAL A 185 12.18 11.18 0.88
CA VAL A 185 12.49 12.13 1.95
C VAL A 185 12.52 13.53 1.35
N ALA A 186 11.77 14.45 1.95
CA ALA A 186 11.71 15.83 1.51
C ALA A 186 13.12 16.45 1.44
N GLY A 187 13.42 17.14 0.33
CA GLY A 187 14.72 17.78 0.10
C GLY A 187 15.87 16.84 -0.29
N SER A 188 15.66 15.53 -0.38
CA SER A 188 16.70 14.57 -0.79
C SER A 188 16.80 14.33 -2.30
N VAL A 189 15.73 14.66 -3.04
CA VAL A 189 15.63 14.34 -4.47
C VAL A 189 16.55 15.24 -5.27
N VAL A 190 17.38 14.63 -6.10
CA VAL A 190 18.22 15.29 -7.11
C VAL A 190 17.85 14.72 -8.47
N VAL A 191 17.78 15.57 -9.49
CA VAL A 191 17.36 15.17 -10.85
C VAL A 191 18.40 15.65 -11.85
N ALA A 192 18.67 14.82 -12.85
CA ALA A 192 19.47 15.18 -14.01
C ALA A 192 18.76 14.81 -15.31
N VAL A 193 18.97 15.61 -16.35
CA VAL A 193 18.52 15.36 -17.72
C VAL A 193 19.75 15.29 -18.62
N ASP A 194 19.94 14.17 -19.31
CA ASP A 194 21.17 13.84 -20.06
C ASP A 194 22.46 14.02 -19.25
N GLY A 195 22.40 13.64 -17.97
CA GLY A 195 23.53 13.75 -17.03
C GLY A 195 23.79 15.16 -16.49
N ILE A 196 23.00 16.16 -16.89
CA ILE A 196 23.10 17.53 -16.39
C ILE A 196 22.12 17.73 -15.25
N ALA A 197 22.63 18.02 -14.05
CA ALA A 197 21.81 18.29 -12.86
C ALA A 197 20.93 19.53 -13.08
N THR A 198 19.68 19.46 -12.61
CA THR A 198 18.71 20.56 -12.69
C THR A 198 17.99 20.75 -11.37
N SER A 199 17.62 21.99 -11.06
CA SER A 199 16.70 22.36 -9.97
C SER A 199 15.32 22.78 -10.48
N ALA A 200 15.09 22.73 -11.80
CA ALA A 200 13.84 23.12 -12.45
C ALA A 200 12.81 21.97 -12.39
N PHE A 201 12.48 21.56 -11.17
CA PHE A 201 11.52 20.50 -10.91
C PHE A 201 10.86 20.66 -9.54
N SER A 202 9.72 19.99 -9.37
CA SER A 202 9.04 19.82 -8.08
C SER A 202 8.83 18.33 -7.79
N VAL A 203 8.62 18.00 -6.52
CA VAL A 203 8.28 16.64 -6.08
C VAL A 203 6.86 16.66 -5.54
N GLU A 204 5.98 15.88 -6.16
CA GLU A 204 4.61 15.70 -5.71
C GLU A 204 4.43 14.46 -4.84
N ALA A 205 3.30 14.43 -4.12
CA ALA A 205 2.87 13.29 -3.31
C ALA A 205 2.84 11.99 -4.13
N GLY A 206 3.15 10.86 -3.48
CA GLY A 206 3.32 9.58 -4.16
C GLY A 206 4.64 9.46 -4.91
N GLY A 207 5.60 10.36 -4.68
CA GLY A 207 6.96 10.28 -5.20
C GLY A 207 7.04 10.51 -6.70
N TRP A 208 6.41 11.58 -7.18
CA TRP A 208 6.48 11.99 -8.59
C TRP A 208 7.41 13.19 -8.73
N VAL A 209 8.34 13.13 -9.68
CA VAL A 209 9.13 14.29 -10.12
C VAL A 209 8.40 14.95 -11.28
N VAL A 210 8.18 16.26 -11.17
CA VAL A 210 7.58 17.06 -12.23
C VAL A 210 8.57 18.12 -12.67
N LEU A 211 9.11 17.97 -13.87
CA LEU A 211 10.00 18.94 -14.49
C LEU A 211 9.20 20.15 -15.00
N ASP A 212 9.77 21.34 -14.89
CA ASP A 212 9.13 22.57 -15.37
C ASP A 212 8.94 22.54 -16.90
N VAL A 213 9.92 21.94 -17.59
CA VAL A 213 9.97 21.78 -19.05
C VAL A 213 10.09 20.30 -19.41
N ALA A 214 9.37 19.87 -20.44
CA ALA A 214 9.47 18.51 -20.95
C ALA A 214 10.87 18.25 -21.52
N PRO A 215 11.55 17.16 -21.14
CA PRO A 215 12.83 16.78 -21.73
C PRO A 215 12.67 16.52 -23.23
N ALA A 216 13.72 16.84 -24.00
CA ALA A 216 13.74 16.57 -25.43
C ALA A 216 13.57 15.07 -25.72
N ALA A 217 13.09 14.75 -26.93
CA ALA A 217 12.96 13.36 -27.35
C ALA A 217 14.32 12.62 -27.27
N GLY A 218 14.35 11.52 -26.53
CA GLY A 218 15.57 10.72 -26.28
C GLY A 218 16.41 11.17 -25.09
N ALA A 219 16.08 12.29 -24.45
CA ALA A 219 16.82 12.77 -23.27
C ALA A 219 16.57 11.87 -22.06
N VAL A 220 17.61 11.36 -21.41
CA VAL A 220 17.48 10.45 -20.28
C VAL A 220 17.28 11.25 -19.00
N VAL A 221 16.21 10.95 -18.26
CA VAL A 221 15.93 11.54 -16.95
C VAL A 221 16.39 10.58 -15.86
N THR A 222 17.29 11.05 -14.99
CA THR A 222 17.74 10.28 -13.83
C THR A 222 17.43 11.00 -12.53
N ALA A 223 17.23 10.21 -11.46
CA ALA A 223 16.98 10.73 -10.12
C ALA A 223 17.80 10.01 -9.05
N GLY A 224 18.34 10.76 -8.11
CA GLY A 224 18.88 10.25 -6.84
C GLY A 224 18.02 10.74 -5.69
N PHE A 225 17.80 9.91 -4.67
CA PHE A 225 16.93 10.26 -3.55
C PHE A 225 17.15 9.34 -2.36
N THR A 226 16.76 9.79 -1.17
CA THR A 226 16.49 8.91 -0.03
C THR A 226 14.99 8.73 0.12
N PHE A 227 14.58 7.59 0.67
CA PHE A 227 13.17 7.25 0.80
C PHE A 227 12.90 6.48 2.09
N ASP A 228 11.64 6.55 2.52
CA ASP A 228 11.10 5.73 3.59
C ASP A 228 10.14 4.69 2.98
N VAL A 229 9.95 3.57 3.65
CA VAL A 229 9.05 2.49 3.26
C VAL A 229 7.72 2.65 4.01
N PRO A 230 6.57 2.65 3.32
CA PRO A 230 5.28 2.62 3.98
C PRO A 230 5.07 1.24 4.63
N VAL A 231 4.92 1.21 5.96
CA VAL A 231 4.70 -0.02 6.72
C VAL A 231 3.53 0.14 7.67
N ARG A 232 3.07 -0.96 8.26
CA ARG A 232 2.19 -0.96 9.43
C ARG A 232 2.67 -2.00 10.43
N PHE A 233 2.15 -1.95 11.66
CA PHE A 233 2.30 -3.09 12.57
C PHE A 233 1.67 -4.34 11.93
N ALA A 234 2.36 -5.48 12.06
CA ALA A 234 1.86 -6.74 11.54
C ALA A 234 0.64 -7.24 12.33
N GLU A 235 0.56 -6.90 13.62
CA GLU A 235 -0.42 -7.38 14.59
C GLU A 235 -1.16 -6.24 15.30
N ASP A 236 -2.39 -6.52 15.75
CA ASP A 236 -3.21 -5.62 16.58
C ASP A 236 -2.91 -5.71 18.09
N ARG A 237 -1.89 -6.49 18.47
CA ARG A 237 -1.44 -6.60 19.85
C ARG A 237 0.08 -6.48 19.92
N LEU A 238 0.54 -5.56 20.76
CA LEU A 238 1.95 -5.44 21.10
C LEU A 238 2.18 -5.95 22.53
N SER A 239 3.01 -6.99 22.67
CA SER A 239 3.36 -7.58 23.97
C SER A 239 4.79 -7.22 24.35
N VAL A 240 4.96 -6.42 25.41
CA VAL A 240 6.27 -6.08 25.96
C VAL A 240 6.30 -6.46 27.44
N ALA A 241 7.26 -7.30 27.84
CA ALA A 241 7.43 -7.76 29.21
C ALA A 241 8.74 -7.23 29.81
N ARG A 242 8.63 -6.51 30.93
CA ARG A 242 9.80 -5.91 31.61
C ARG A 242 10.82 -6.94 32.08
N ALA A 243 10.36 -8.12 32.52
CA ALA A 243 11.24 -9.22 32.95
C ALA A 243 12.10 -9.77 31.80
N THR A 244 11.51 -9.89 30.61
CA THR A 244 12.17 -10.38 29.39
C THR A 244 13.21 -9.37 28.87
N PHE A 245 12.88 -8.07 28.93
CA PHE A 245 13.80 -6.99 28.59
C PHE A 245 15.03 -6.96 29.51
N LEU A 246 14.84 -7.06 30.84
CA LEU A 246 15.95 -7.14 31.80
C LEU A 246 16.78 -8.42 31.67
N ALA A 247 16.20 -9.49 31.13
CA ALA A 247 16.90 -10.74 30.82
C ALA A 247 17.67 -10.69 29.49
N GLY A 248 17.68 -9.55 28.78
CA GLY A 248 18.39 -9.40 27.51
C GLY A 248 17.73 -10.13 26.33
N VAL A 249 16.47 -10.54 26.47
CA VAL A 249 15.71 -11.16 25.37
C VAL A 249 15.00 -10.04 24.62
N ALA A 250 15.35 -9.88 23.35
CA ALA A 250 14.73 -8.91 22.45
C ALA A 250 13.22 -9.16 22.37
N ALA A 251 12.43 -8.09 22.51
CA ALA A 251 11.03 -8.13 22.09
C ALA A 251 10.99 -8.29 20.58
N SER A 252 9.96 -8.96 20.05
CA SER A 252 9.67 -8.93 18.62
C SER A 252 8.63 -7.85 18.37
N VAL A 253 8.88 -7.00 17.37
CA VAL A 253 7.98 -5.94 16.93
C VAL A 253 7.88 -6.05 15.41
N PRO A 254 7.03 -6.96 14.91
CA PRO A 254 6.92 -7.21 13.49
C PRO A 254 6.18 -6.07 12.78
N LEU A 255 6.80 -5.52 11.75
CA LEU A 255 6.21 -4.58 10.82
C LEU A 255 6.12 -5.21 9.43
N ILE A 256 5.14 -4.78 8.65
CA ILE A 256 4.96 -5.27 7.29
C ILE A 256 4.73 -4.12 6.33
N GLU A 257 5.41 -4.16 5.20
CA GLU A 257 5.24 -3.20 4.11
C GLU A 257 3.78 -3.17 3.62
N VAL A 258 3.31 -1.96 3.34
CA VAL A 258 2.01 -1.68 2.73
C VAL A 258 2.26 -1.24 1.29
N ARG A 259 1.55 -1.83 0.34
CA ARG A 259 1.62 -1.37 -1.05
C ARG A 259 0.72 -0.17 -1.23
N GLU A 260 1.29 0.90 -1.77
CA GLU A 260 0.58 2.13 -2.11
C GLU A 260 0.48 2.18 -3.64
N GLY A 261 -0.76 2.16 -4.15
CA GLY A 261 -1.06 2.12 -5.57
C GLY A 261 -2.53 2.42 -5.83
#